data_AF-A0A093D1J3-F1
#
_entry.id   AF-A0A093D1J3-F1
#
_cell.length_a   1.000
_cell.length_b   1.000
_cell.length_c   1.000
_cell.angle_alpha   90.00
_cell.angle_beta   90.00
_cell.angle_gamma   90.00
#
_symmetry.space_group_name_H-M   'P 1'
#
loop_
_entity.id
_entity.type
_entity.pdbx_description
1 polymer ?
#
loop_
_entity_poly.entity_id
_entity_poly.type
_entity_poly.pdbx_seq_one_letter_code
_entity_poly.pdbx_strand_id
1 'polypeptide(L)'
;QAYSGTPPAEEKEKIVWVRFENADLNDTSRNMEFHEIHSTGNEPPLLLMIGYSDGMQVWSIPISGEAQELFSVRHGPVRAARILPAPQISAQKCDNFSEKRPLLGVCKSIGSSG
;
A
#
# COMPACT_ATOMS: atom_id res chain seq x y z
N GLN A 1 -42.02 -18.89 23.09
CA GLN A 1 -40.94 -19.09 22.11
C GLN A 1 -40.24 -17.76 21.90
N ALA A 2 -39.03 -17.59 22.42
CA ALA A 2 -38.23 -16.39 22.19
C ALA A 2 -37.22 -16.71 21.08
N TYR A 3 -37.24 -15.94 20.00
CA TYR A 3 -36.25 -16.03 18.93
C TYR A 3 -34.90 -15.56 19.48
N SER A 4 -34.01 -16.50 19.79
CA SER A 4 -32.59 -16.20 19.98
C SER A 4 -32.01 -15.87 18.60
N GLY A 5 -32.02 -14.58 18.24
CA GLY A 5 -31.27 -14.10 17.07
C GLY A 5 -29.81 -14.46 17.29
N THR A 6 -29.24 -15.24 16.37
CA THR A 6 -27.80 -15.43 16.28
C THR A 6 -27.17 -14.03 16.24
N PRO A 7 -26.19 -13.71 17.11
CA PRO A 7 -25.47 -12.45 16.96
C PRO A 7 -24.94 -12.39 15.53
N PRO A 8 -25.01 -11.23 14.85
CA PRO A 8 -24.45 -11.10 13.50
C PRO A 8 -23.01 -11.61 13.59
N ALA A 9 -22.71 -12.66 12.83
CA ALA A 9 -21.34 -13.15 12.75
C ALA A 9 -20.50 -11.94 12.38
N GLU A 10 -19.55 -11.55 13.24
CA GLU A 10 -18.56 -10.55 12.89
C GLU A 10 -17.97 -11.01 11.56
N GLU A 11 -18.24 -10.28 10.48
CA GLU A 11 -17.59 -10.52 9.20
C GLU A 11 -16.12 -10.25 9.42
N LYS A 12 -15.38 -11.31 9.79
CA LYS A 12 -13.94 -11.22 9.99
C LYS A 12 -13.33 -10.84 8.66
N GLU A 13 -12.59 -9.73 8.66
CA GLU A 13 -11.86 -9.26 7.50
C GLU A 13 -11.02 -10.39 6.92
N LYS A 14 -11.31 -10.78 5.67
CA LYS A 14 -10.61 -11.90 5.02
C LYS A 14 -9.45 -11.36 4.20
N ILE A 15 -8.23 -11.65 4.66
CA ILE A 15 -7.02 -11.43 3.88
C ILE A 15 -7.00 -12.40 2.70
N VAL A 16 -6.83 -11.87 1.49
CA VAL A 16 -6.76 -12.62 0.22
C VAL A 16 -5.32 -12.74 -0.25
N TRP A 17 -4.52 -11.69 -0.10
CA TRP A 17 -3.10 -11.70 -0.43
C TRP A 17 -2.33 -10.72 0.45
N VAL A 18 -1.04 -10.99 0.61
CA VAL A 18 -0.07 -10.17 1.32
C VAL A 18 1.18 -10.09 0.47
N ARG A 19 1.79 -8.91 0.35
CA ARG A 19 3.06 -8.72 -0.37
C ARG A 19 3.93 -7.69 0.31
N PHE A 20 5.23 -7.93 0.27
CA PHE A 20 6.23 -6.90 0.51
C PHE A 20 6.63 -6.28 -0.83
N GLU A 21 6.75 -4.96 -0.87
CA GLU A 21 7.17 -4.21 -2.06
C GLU A 21 8.28 -3.23 -1.71
N ASN A 22 9.16 -2.97 -2.67
CA ASN A 22 10.11 -1.86 -2.63
C ASN A 22 9.49 -0.72 -3.43
N ALA A 23 9.08 0.38 -2.80
CA ALA A 23 8.58 1.55 -3.53
C ALA A 23 9.70 2.52 -3.89
N ASP A 24 9.40 3.42 -4.84
CA ASP A 24 10.18 4.64 -5.08
C ASP A 24 10.34 5.50 -3.82
N LEU A 25 9.48 5.36 -2.79
CA LEU A 25 9.66 6.01 -1.48
C LEU A 25 11.00 5.63 -0.82
N ASN A 26 11.54 4.46 -1.18
CA ASN A 26 12.81 3.95 -0.68
C ASN A 26 13.99 4.42 -1.55
N ASP A 27 13.75 5.20 -2.61
CA ASP A 27 14.78 5.80 -3.46
C ASP A 27 15.37 7.03 -2.76
N THR A 28 16.47 6.80 -2.05
CA THR A 28 17.26 7.81 -1.33
C THR A 28 17.75 8.94 -2.23
N SER A 29 17.96 8.67 -3.53
CA SER A 29 18.43 9.67 -4.47
C SER A 29 17.36 10.71 -4.82
N ARG A 30 16.07 10.33 -4.74
CA ARG A 30 14.93 11.18 -5.07
C ARG A 30 14.20 11.74 -3.85
N ASN A 31 14.34 11.12 -2.67
CA ASN A 31 13.64 11.50 -1.44
C ASN A 31 14.60 11.85 -0.30
N MET A 32 15.58 12.71 -0.58
CA MET A 32 16.66 13.05 0.37
C MET A 32 16.14 13.63 1.70
N GLU A 33 15.02 14.38 1.69
CA GLU A 33 14.38 14.94 2.90
C GLU A 33 13.76 13.87 3.83
N PHE A 34 13.23 12.77 3.28
CA PHE A 34 12.66 11.68 4.08
C PHE A 34 13.75 10.91 4.85
N HIS A 35 14.98 10.92 4.34
CA HIS A 35 16.11 10.29 5.02
C HIS A 35 16.53 11.05 6.28
N GLU A 36 16.49 12.38 6.28
CA GLU A 36 16.94 13.15 7.45
C GLU A 36 16.06 12.96 8.69
N ILE A 37 14.76 12.69 8.50
CA ILE A 37 13.78 12.63 9.59
C ILE A 37 13.74 11.24 10.28
N HIS A 38 14.11 10.18 9.57
CA HIS A 38 13.98 8.79 10.05
C HIS A 38 15.31 8.03 10.20
N SER A 39 16.45 8.67 9.91
CA SER A 39 17.77 8.01 9.95
C SER A 39 18.33 7.86 11.36
N THR A 40 18.00 6.75 12.00
CA THR A 40 18.98 6.02 12.83
C THR A 40 19.63 4.86 12.07
N GLY A 41 19.34 4.68 10.78
CA GLY A 41 19.97 3.69 9.91
C GLY A 41 19.72 3.98 8.43
N ASN A 42 20.71 3.67 7.60
CA ASN A 42 20.75 3.92 6.15
C ASN A 42 19.82 2.99 5.34
N GLU A 43 18.80 2.42 5.97
CA GLU A 43 17.95 1.37 5.38
C GLU A 43 16.50 1.86 5.30
N PRO A 44 15.92 1.92 4.09
CA PRO A 44 14.57 2.44 3.91
C PRO A 44 13.50 1.48 4.46
N PRO A 45 12.31 1.96 4.86
CA PRO A 45 11.28 1.10 5.45
C PRO A 45 10.77 0.06 4.43
N LEU A 46 10.36 -1.11 4.95
CA LEU A 46 9.64 -2.09 4.13
C LEU A 46 8.20 -1.62 3.91
N LEU A 47 7.65 -1.83 2.72
CA LEU A 47 6.23 -1.66 2.49
C LEU A 47 5.51 -3.00 2.50
N LEU A 48 4.46 -3.08 3.30
CA LEU A 48 3.55 -4.21 3.38
C LEU A 48 2.22 -3.84 2.74
N MET A 49 1.80 -4.58 1.72
CA MET A 49 0.51 -4.43 1.08
C MET A 49 -0.37 -5.64 1.41
N ILE A 50 -1.60 -5.37 1.85
CA ILE A 50 -2.57 -6.40 2.22
C ILE A 50 -3.83 -6.19 1.39
N GLY A 51 -4.25 -7.23 0.67
CA GLY A 51 -5.53 -7.25 -0.04
C GLY A 51 -6.56 -8.05 0.73
N TYR A 52 -7.73 -7.45 0.91
CA TYR A 52 -8.89 -8.06 1.53
C TYR A 52 -9.96 -8.40 0.49
N SER A 53 -10.96 -9.18 0.91
CA SER A 53 -12.15 -9.45 0.09
C SER A 53 -12.98 -8.20 -0.21
N ASP A 54 -12.79 -7.13 0.56
CA ASP A 54 -13.57 -5.89 0.49
C ASP A 54 -12.69 -4.63 0.31
N GLY A 55 -11.38 -4.78 0.14
CA GLY A 55 -10.48 -3.63 0.07
C GLY A 55 -9.00 -3.96 0.04
N MET A 56 -8.17 -2.98 0.39
CA MET A 56 -6.74 -3.16 0.59
C MET A 56 -6.16 -2.12 1.56
N GLN A 57 -5.02 -2.44 2.14
CA GLN A 57 -4.20 -1.54 2.93
C GLN A 57 -2.73 -1.56 2.48
N VAL A 58 -2.03 -0.47 2.75
CA VAL A 58 -0.57 -0.34 2.61
C VAL A 58 0.00 0.20 3.92
N TRP A 59 1.06 -0.44 4.40
CA TRP A 59 1.73 -0.14 5.66
C TRP A 59 3.22 0.07 5.42
N SER A 60 3.82 1.01 6.15
CA SER A 60 5.26 1.21 6.29
C SER A 60 5.77 0.48 7.52
N ILE A 61 6.86 -0.26 7.39
CA ILE A 61 7.51 -0.95 8.51
C ILE A 61 8.96 -0.45 8.57
N PRO A 62 9.26 0.54 9.43
CA PRO A 62 10.62 1.00 9.67
C PRO A 62 11.44 -0.04 10.43
N ILE A 63 12.75 0.17 10.51
CA ILE A 63 13.67 -0.72 11.23
C ILE A 63 13.36 -0.84 12.74
N SER A 64 12.67 0.16 13.32
CA SER A 64 12.17 0.07 14.70
C SER A 64 11.08 -1.00 14.87
N GLY A 65 10.47 -1.47 13.79
CA GLY A 65 9.40 -2.47 13.78
C GLY A 65 8.00 -1.89 14.02
N GLU A 66 7.89 -0.59 14.29
CA GLU A 66 6.60 0.08 14.53
C GLU A 66 5.88 0.34 13.20
N ALA A 67 5.03 -0.60 12.79
CA ALA A 67 4.30 -0.50 11.54
C ALA A 67 3.27 0.65 11.56
N GLN A 68 3.23 1.44 10.48
CA GLN A 68 2.32 2.57 10.30
C GLN A 68 1.46 2.38 9.05
N GLU A 69 0.15 2.58 9.16
CA GLU A 69 -0.74 2.58 8.00
C GLU A 69 -0.49 3.84 7.15
N LEU A 70 -0.30 3.65 5.84
CA LEU A 70 -0.14 4.72 4.86
C LEU A 70 -1.40 4.92 4.01
N PHE A 71 -2.12 3.84 3.72
CA PHE A 71 -3.27 3.85 2.82
C PHE A 71 -4.25 2.74 3.17
N SER A 72 -5.54 3.03 3.13
CA SER A 72 -6.61 2.08 3.38
C SER A 72 -7.85 2.42 2.55
N VAL A 73 -8.39 1.45 1.82
CA VAL A 73 -9.61 1.61 1.02
C VAL A 73 -10.48 0.37 1.08
N ARG A 74 -11.79 0.57 1.17
CA ARG A 74 -12.81 -0.49 1.23
C ARG A 74 -13.80 -0.40 0.06
N HIS A 75 -13.27 -0.36 -1.16
CA HIS A 75 -14.06 -0.25 -2.40
C HIS A 75 -14.29 -1.60 -3.09
N GLY A 76 -14.33 -2.68 -2.32
CA GLY A 76 -14.52 -4.04 -2.80
C GLY A 76 -13.20 -4.74 -3.15
N PRO A 77 -13.29 -5.99 -3.66
CA PRO A 77 -12.15 -6.89 -3.75
C PRO A 77 -11.07 -6.41 -4.71
N VAL A 78 -9.82 -6.41 -4.24
CA VAL A 78 -8.63 -6.14 -5.06
C VAL A 78 -7.93 -7.45 -5.40
N ARG A 79 -7.76 -7.75 -6.69
CA ARG A 79 -7.07 -8.96 -7.15
C ARG A 79 -5.56 -8.88 -6.96
N ALA A 80 -5.00 -7.72 -7.27
CA ALA A 80 -3.58 -7.42 -7.15
C ALA A 80 -3.39 -5.91 -7.12
N ALA A 81 -2.33 -5.47 -6.45
CA ALA A 81 -1.87 -4.10 -6.51
C ALA A 81 -0.33 -4.08 -6.57
N ARG A 82 0.23 -3.01 -7.12
CA ARG A 82 1.69 -2.82 -7.22
C ARG A 82 2.04 -1.34 -7.23
N ILE A 83 3.06 -0.98 -6.46
CA ILE A 83 3.70 0.34 -6.60
C ILE A 83 4.47 0.37 -7.92
N LEU A 84 4.18 1.37 -8.74
CA LEU A 84 4.83 1.51 -10.04
C LEU A 84 6.21 2.14 -9.86
N PRO A 85 7.25 1.57 -10.50
CA PRO A 85 8.58 2.12 -10.41
C PRO A 85 8.69 3.48 -11.10
N ALA A 86 9.64 4.27 -10.64
CA ALA A 86 10.07 5.51 -11.26
C ALA A 86 10.57 5.23 -12.69
N PRO A 87 10.11 5.98 -13.69
CA PRO A 87 10.64 5.89 -15.03
C PRO A 87 12.08 6.39 -15.02
N GLN A 88 12.85 5.86 -15.97
CA GLN A 88 14.17 6.38 -16.29
C GLN A 88 14.01 7.74 -16.97
N ILE A 89 14.41 8.81 -16.29
CA ILE A 89 14.33 10.19 -16.76
C ILE A 89 15.57 10.48 -17.62
N SER A 90 15.38 11.10 -18.78
CA SER A 90 16.46 11.57 -19.65
C SER A 90 16.08 12.91 -20.28
N ALA A 91 17.02 13.55 -21.00
CA ALA A 91 16.76 14.83 -21.67
C ALA A 91 15.55 14.80 -22.64
N GLN A 92 15.13 13.61 -23.09
CA GLN A 92 13.98 13.38 -23.98
C GLN A 92 12.81 12.67 -23.29
N LYS A 93 12.93 12.28 -22.03
CA LYS A 93 11.90 11.58 -21.26
C LYS A 93 11.70 12.26 -19.91
N CYS A 94 10.65 13.06 -19.82
CA CYS A 94 10.17 13.65 -18.58
C CYS A 94 9.14 12.73 -17.92
N ASP A 95 9.09 12.76 -16.60
CA ASP A 95 8.08 12.07 -15.82
C ASP A 95 6.88 12.99 -15.54
N ASN A 96 5.80 12.80 -16.29
CA ASN A 96 4.59 13.63 -16.16
C ASN A 96 3.87 13.49 -14.80
N PHE A 97 4.26 12.51 -13.98
CA PHE A 97 3.65 12.23 -12.69
C PHE A 97 4.62 12.42 -11.52
N SER A 98 5.75 13.12 -11.71
CA SER A 98 6.76 13.33 -10.66
C SER A 98 6.15 13.75 -9.32
N GLU A 99 5.27 14.75 -9.35
CA GLU A 99 4.62 15.34 -8.17
C GLU A 99 3.54 14.45 -7.53
N LYS A 100 3.17 13.35 -8.18
CA LYS A 100 2.11 12.43 -7.73
C LYS A 100 2.67 11.07 -7.33
N ARG A 101 3.99 10.90 -7.33
CA ARG A 101 4.62 9.66 -6.90
C ARG A 101 4.51 9.49 -5.37
N PRO A 102 4.51 8.25 -4.87
CA PRO A 102 4.49 6.98 -5.63
C PRO A 102 3.14 6.73 -6.31
N LEU A 103 3.17 6.07 -7.47
CA LEU A 103 1.95 5.67 -8.17
C LEU A 103 1.57 4.24 -7.83
N LEU A 104 0.28 3.99 -7.58
CA LEU A 104 -0.26 2.66 -7.27
C LEU A 104 -1.10 2.14 -8.44
N GLY A 105 -0.68 1.02 -9.03
CA GLY A 105 -1.50 0.25 -9.97
C GLY A 105 -2.38 -0.75 -9.23
N VAL A 106 -3.69 -0.73 -9.49
CA VAL A 106 -4.66 -1.62 -8.82
C VAL A 106 -5.48 -2.39 -9.86
N CYS A 107 -5.53 -3.72 -9.72
CA CYS A 107 -6.42 -4.59 -10.48
C CYS A 107 -7.62 -4.96 -9.61
N LYS A 108 -8.78 -4.36 -9.92
CA LYS A 108 -10.06 -4.63 -9.25
C LYS A 108 -10.65 -5.98 -9.68
N SER A 109 -11.40 -6.62 -8.78
CA SER A 109 -12.18 -7.83 -9.09
C SER A 109 -13.66 -7.50 -9.34
N ILE A 110 -14.41 -8.49 -9.83
CA ILE A 110 -15.87 -8.42 -9.99
C ILE A 110 -16.49 -8.04 -8.63
N GLY A 111 -17.39 -7.06 -8.63
CA GLY A 111 -18.03 -6.54 -7.42
C GLY A 111 -17.27 -5.41 -6.71
N SER A 112 -16.12 -4.97 -7.23
CA SER A 112 -15.48 -3.74 -6.77
C SER A 112 -16.16 -2.51 -7.37
N SER A 113 -16.51 -1.54 -6.52
CA SER A 113 -17.05 -0.24 -6.93
C SER A 113 -15.91 0.68 -7.35
N GLY A 114 -16.12 1.47 -8.39
CA GLY A 114 -15.16 2.45 -8.91
C GLY A 114 -15.89 3.66 -9.44
#